data_AF-A0AAE0MKT2-F1
#
_entry.id   AF-A0AAE0MKT2-F1
#
_cell.length_a   1.000
_cell.length_b   1.000
_cell.length_c   1.000
_cell.angle_alpha   90.00
_cell.angle_beta   90.00
_cell.angle_gamma   90.00
#
_symmetry.space_group_name_H-M   'P 1'
#
loop_
_entity.id
_entity.type
_entity.pdbx_description
1 polymer ?
#
loop_
_entity_poly.entity_id
_entity_poly.type
_entity_poly.pdbx_seq_one_letter_code
_entity_poly.pdbx_strand_id
1 'polypeptide(L)'
;MLAKTLILALASVTLVAAHGKVAVVTGDAGGNGTALAIRGAVVPGAGKNSKTEVDTTVFRKTNILSDGLGRTTGSGKNTLAMLNQTMALSGSTLPQVSDGGSLSGVFHIVTTDGAGPIQAVIDTTGTGKFSNGTLLKTVTQIPGKKGNIAAPKQRSLLSRALVSVGIMKRAANVNEDFPMEFSVPSGTICTGTVAGQTGVCLVKIANSNNAGPFGGVVAIQIAGPGAAAKRAERFRA
;
A
#
# COMPACT_ATOMS: atom_id res chain seq x y z
N MET A 1 -26.98 -25.19 44.54
CA MET A 1 -27.48 -24.11 43.66
C MET A 1 -26.33 -23.64 42.78
N LEU A 2 -26.11 -24.33 41.65
CA LEU A 2 -24.96 -24.08 40.76
C LEU A 2 -25.40 -23.37 39.47
N ALA A 3 -24.72 -22.26 39.21
CA ALA A 3 -24.19 -21.81 37.93
C ALA A 3 -25.14 -21.70 36.72
N LYS A 4 -25.50 -20.46 36.34
CA LYS A 4 -25.78 -20.09 34.94
C LYS A 4 -25.41 -18.63 34.67
N THR A 5 -24.13 -18.37 34.44
CA THR A 5 -23.67 -17.18 33.70
C THR A 5 -22.60 -17.62 32.71
N LEU A 6 -23.03 -18.02 31.52
CA LEU A 6 -22.13 -18.21 30.38
C LEU A 6 -22.18 -16.93 29.53
N ILE A 7 -21.28 -15.99 29.81
CA ILE A 7 -21.05 -14.84 28.92
C ILE A 7 -20.16 -15.35 27.78
N LEU A 8 -20.79 -15.66 26.65
CA LEU A 8 -20.09 -16.01 25.42
C LEU A 8 -19.58 -14.72 24.76
N ALA A 9 -18.46 -14.20 25.26
CA ALA A 9 -17.73 -13.13 24.59
C ALA A 9 -17.02 -13.71 23.36
N LEU A 10 -17.73 -13.83 22.24
CA LEU A 10 -17.09 -13.99 20.94
C LEU A 10 -16.33 -12.69 20.64
N ALA A 11 -15.06 -12.65 21.03
CA ALA A 11 -14.11 -11.74 20.42
C ALA A 11 -14.05 -12.11 18.94
N SER A 12 -14.80 -11.38 18.11
CA SER A 12 -14.69 -11.43 16.66
C SER A 12 -13.30 -10.93 16.30
N VAL A 13 -12.32 -11.84 16.33
CA VAL A 13 -11.06 -11.65 15.62
C VAL A 13 -11.45 -11.62 14.16
N THR A 14 -11.77 -10.44 13.65
CA THR A 14 -11.92 -10.23 12.23
C THR A 14 -10.55 -10.51 11.64
N LEU A 15 -10.32 -11.76 11.22
CA LEU A 15 -9.29 -12.09 10.26
C LEU A 15 -9.71 -11.37 8.99
N VAL A 16 -9.34 -10.10 8.89
CA VAL A 16 -9.59 -9.27 7.74
C VAL A 16 -8.73 -9.84 6.63
N ALA A 17 -9.39 -10.66 5.81
CA ALA A 17 -8.94 -11.05 4.51
C ALA A 17 -9.52 -10.02 3.52
N ALA A 18 -8.80 -8.92 3.35
CA ALA A 18 -9.09 -7.89 2.37
C ALA A 18 -7.78 -7.21 1.90
N HIS A 19 -7.63 -6.97 0.59
CA HIS A 19 -6.31 -7.03 -0.04
C HIS A 19 -6.06 -6.14 -1.24
N GLY A 20 -5.12 -5.23 -1.04
CA GLY A 20 -4.57 -4.35 -2.04
C GLY A 20 -3.17 -3.95 -1.61
N LYS A 21 -2.18 -4.12 -2.49
CA LYS A 21 -0.79 -3.82 -2.16
C LYS A 21 -0.14 -2.96 -3.21
N VAL A 22 0.78 -2.10 -2.78
CA VAL A 22 1.66 -1.35 -3.69
C VAL A 22 2.77 -2.30 -4.14
N ALA A 23 2.62 -2.86 -5.34
CA ALA A 23 3.47 -3.94 -5.83
C ALA A 23 4.82 -3.41 -6.33
N VAL A 24 4.78 -2.33 -7.11
CA VAL A 24 5.97 -1.67 -7.65
C VAL A 24 5.72 -0.17 -7.78
N VAL A 25 6.78 0.61 -7.64
CA VAL A 25 6.76 2.08 -7.72
C VAL A 25 8.07 2.59 -8.30
N THR A 26 7.97 3.61 -9.14
CA THR A 26 9.06 4.25 -9.85
C THR A 26 8.83 5.75 -9.83
N GLY A 27 9.90 6.51 -9.58
CA GLY A 27 9.84 7.96 -9.76
C GLY A 27 10.10 8.32 -11.21
N ASP A 28 9.62 9.48 -11.63
CA ASP A 28 9.82 10.01 -12.99
C ASP A 28 11.30 10.19 -13.38
N ALA A 29 12.18 10.40 -12.40
CA ALA A 29 13.64 10.43 -12.60
C ALA A 29 14.30 9.03 -12.51
N GLY A 30 13.51 7.95 -12.35
CA GLY A 30 13.94 6.57 -12.35
C GLY A 30 13.95 5.92 -10.96
N GLY A 31 14.81 4.91 -10.78
CA GLY A 31 14.82 4.07 -9.59
C GLY A 31 13.62 3.13 -9.52
N ASN A 32 13.63 2.22 -8.56
CA ASN A 32 12.55 1.28 -8.38
C ASN A 32 12.37 0.93 -6.90
N GLY A 33 11.14 0.63 -6.51
CA GLY A 33 10.79 0.29 -5.14
C GLY A 33 9.52 -0.54 -5.07
N THR A 34 9.25 -1.02 -3.88
CA THR A 34 7.98 -1.64 -3.50
C THR A 34 7.60 -1.15 -2.11
N ALA A 35 6.40 -1.49 -1.63
CA ALA A 35 6.05 -1.16 -0.26
C ALA A 35 6.89 -1.96 0.76
N LEU A 36 7.10 -1.37 1.94
CA LEU A 36 7.67 -2.07 3.08
C LEU A 36 6.91 -3.37 3.35
N ALA A 37 7.66 -4.40 3.74
CA ALA A 37 7.17 -5.74 4.04
C ALA A 37 6.63 -6.55 2.84
N ILE A 38 6.76 -6.05 1.60
CA ILE A 38 6.49 -6.84 0.40
C ILE A 38 7.49 -7.98 0.29
N ARG A 39 7.00 -9.19 -0.06
CA ARG A 39 7.83 -10.41 -0.17
C ARG A 39 8.13 -10.80 -1.63
N GLY A 40 7.71 -9.98 -2.59
CA GLY A 40 7.97 -10.18 -4.02
C GLY A 40 7.32 -11.45 -4.58
N ALA A 41 8.00 -12.09 -5.53
CA ALA A 41 7.51 -13.28 -6.24
C ALA A 41 7.30 -14.54 -5.36
N VAL A 42 7.69 -14.49 -4.08
CA VAL A 42 7.51 -15.60 -3.13
C VAL A 42 6.04 -15.78 -2.72
N VAL A 43 5.19 -14.76 -2.91
CA VAL A 43 3.76 -14.81 -2.60
C VAL A 43 2.98 -15.17 -3.88
N PRO A 44 2.27 -16.31 -3.91
CA PRO A 44 1.48 -16.68 -5.08
C PRO A 44 0.45 -15.60 -5.42
N GLY A 45 0.31 -15.27 -6.70
CA GLY A 45 -0.69 -14.31 -7.17
C GLY A 45 -2.13 -14.83 -7.12
N ALA A 46 -2.33 -16.16 -7.13
CA ALA A 46 -3.65 -16.79 -7.08
C ALA A 46 -3.68 -17.97 -6.09
N GLY A 47 -4.84 -18.22 -5.50
CA GLY A 47 -5.04 -19.32 -4.54
C GLY A 47 -5.76 -18.89 -3.27
N LYS A 48 -5.59 -19.67 -2.19
CA LYS A 48 -6.20 -19.35 -0.90
C LYS A 48 -5.62 -18.04 -0.39
N ASN A 49 -6.52 -17.12 -0.06
CA ASN A 49 -6.28 -15.87 0.63
C ASN A 49 -5.10 -15.89 1.62
N SER A 50 -5.11 -16.80 2.60
CA SER A 50 -4.03 -16.94 3.62
C SER A 50 -2.62 -17.21 3.08
N LYS A 51 -2.47 -17.52 1.78
CA LYS A 51 -1.21 -17.75 1.09
C LYS A 51 -0.86 -16.63 0.10
N THR A 52 -1.85 -15.97 -0.49
CA THR A 52 -1.67 -14.96 -1.54
C THR A 52 -1.55 -13.53 -1.00
N GLU A 53 -1.78 -13.35 0.31
CA GLU A 53 -2.08 -12.04 0.90
C GLU A 53 -1.16 -11.66 2.05
N VAL A 54 -0.17 -12.50 2.30
CA VAL A 54 0.73 -12.38 3.46
C VAL A 54 1.53 -11.08 3.46
N ASP A 55 1.60 -10.38 2.34
CA ASP A 55 2.34 -9.13 2.15
C ASP A 55 1.44 -7.89 1.93
N THR A 56 0.12 -8.02 2.08
CA THR A 56 -0.78 -6.85 2.09
C THR A 56 -0.58 -6.06 3.38
N THR A 57 -0.24 -4.77 3.25
CA THR A 57 -0.17 -3.88 4.41
C THR A 57 -1.57 -3.40 4.79
N VAL A 58 -1.91 -3.57 6.07
CA VAL A 58 -3.15 -3.10 6.68
C VAL A 58 -2.83 -2.00 7.70
N PHE A 59 -3.49 -0.85 7.57
CA PHE A 59 -3.40 0.24 8.55
C PHE A 59 -4.52 0.17 9.60
N ARG A 60 -4.35 0.87 10.71
CA ARG A 60 -5.34 0.88 11.81
C ARG A 60 -6.46 1.91 11.63
N LYS A 61 -6.20 2.99 10.90
CA LYS A 61 -7.10 4.15 10.78
C LYS A 61 -7.32 4.50 9.32
N THR A 62 -8.57 4.73 8.93
CA THR A 62 -9.00 5.12 7.58
C THR A 62 -8.60 6.53 7.19
N ASN A 63 -8.31 7.39 8.18
CA ASN A 63 -7.68 8.67 7.92
C ASN A 63 -6.25 8.43 7.38
N ILE A 64 -5.98 8.87 6.15
CA ILE A 64 -4.67 8.69 5.50
C ILE A 64 -3.56 9.42 6.27
N LEU A 65 -3.86 10.58 6.87
CA LEU A 65 -2.97 11.38 7.74
C LEU A 65 -2.81 10.78 9.15
N SER A 66 -2.82 9.45 9.25
CA SER A 66 -2.53 8.75 10.50
C SER A 66 -1.12 8.16 10.49
N ASP A 67 -0.41 8.34 11.60
CA ASP A 67 0.93 7.81 11.80
C ASP A 67 1.01 6.28 11.69
N GLY A 68 2.21 5.82 11.33
CA GLY A 68 2.59 4.40 11.39
C GLY A 68 2.65 3.71 10.03
N LEU A 69 3.43 2.65 9.99
CA LEU A 69 3.82 1.95 8.75
C LEU A 69 2.90 0.79 8.38
N GLY A 70 1.86 0.54 9.18
CA GLY A 70 0.96 -0.60 9.01
C GLY A 70 1.55 -1.92 9.50
N ARG A 71 0.91 -3.02 9.11
CA ARG A 71 1.35 -4.39 9.38
C ARG A 71 0.92 -5.32 8.26
N THR A 72 1.64 -6.39 8.05
CA THR A 72 1.26 -7.48 7.15
C THR A 72 1.00 -8.76 7.96
N THR A 73 0.25 -9.70 7.40
CA THR A 73 0.01 -11.00 8.03
C THR A 73 1.29 -11.84 8.10
N GLY A 74 2.13 -11.76 7.07
CA GLY A 74 3.35 -12.55 6.93
C GLY A 74 4.56 -12.01 7.70
N SER A 75 4.68 -10.68 7.83
CA SER A 75 5.86 -10.04 8.44
C SER A 75 5.53 -9.28 9.74
N GLY A 76 4.27 -9.26 10.18
CA GLY A 76 3.85 -8.55 11.38
C GLY A 76 3.91 -7.04 11.21
N LYS A 77 4.26 -6.32 12.28
CA LYS A 77 4.33 -4.84 12.26
C LYS A 77 5.44 -4.38 11.31
N ASN A 78 5.09 -3.51 10.37
CA ASN A 78 6.08 -2.96 9.43
C ASN A 78 7.05 -2.04 10.17
N THR A 79 8.33 -2.12 9.82
CA THR A 79 9.40 -1.30 10.40
C THR A 79 10.26 -0.68 9.30
N LEU A 80 10.97 0.41 9.63
CA LEU A 80 11.88 1.07 8.70
C LEU A 80 13.05 0.15 8.26
N ALA A 81 13.45 -0.79 9.12
CA ALA A 81 14.47 -1.79 8.80
C ALA A 81 14.07 -2.70 7.61
N MET A 82 12.77 -2.83 7.32
CA MET A 82 12.29 -3.60 6.16
C MET A 82 12.60 -2.92 4.81
N LEU A 83 13.15 -1.70 4.81
CA LEU A 83 13.65 -1.06 3.59
C LEU A 83 14.81 -1.85 2.96
N ASN A 84 15.66 -2.51 3.77
CA ASN A 84 16.73 -3.38 3.25
C ASN A 84 16.16 -4.50 2.37
N GLN A 85 15.09 -5.14 2.83
CA GLN A 85 14.41 -6.19 2.06
C GLN A 85 13.77 -5.60 0.78
N THR A 86 13.16 -4.42 0.90
CA THR A 86 12.55 -3.71 -0.23
C THR A 86 13.59 -3.46 -1.34
N MET A 87 14.77 -2.94 -0.97
CA MET A 87 15.86 -2.70 -1.90
C MET A 87 16.47 -4.00 -2.46
N ALA A 88 16.52 -5.08 -1.67
CA ALA A 88 16.94 -6.38 -2.18
C ALA A 88 16.00 -6.92 -3.27
N LEU A 89 14.70 -6.59 -3.20
CA LEU A 89 13.69 -7.01 -4.19
C LEU A 89 13.62 -6.09 -5.41
N SER A 90 13.82 -4.78 -5.24
CA SER A 90 13.58 -3.78 -6.29
C SER A 90 14.85 -3.16 -6.88
N GLY A 91 16.01 -3.43 -6.29
CA GLY A 91 17.29 -2.81 -6.65
C GLY A 91 17.77 -1.79 -5.61
N SER A 92 19.05 -1.41 -5.72
CA SER A 92 19.71 -0.53 -4.74
C SER A 92 19.35 0.95 -4.88
N THR A 93 18.67 1.36 -5.95
CA THR A 93 18.26 2.75 -6.18
C THR A 93 16.78 2.91 -5.88
N LEU A 94 16.47 3.62 -4.79
CA LEU A 94 15.10 4.00 -4.44
C LEU A 94 14.44 4.79 -5.58
N PRO A 95 13.10 4.81 -5.68
CA PRO A 95 12.39 5.69 -6.60
C PRO A 95 12.89 7.14 -6.48
N GLN A 96 13.33 7.70 -7.61
CA GLN A 96 13.86 9.05 -7.72
C GLN A 96 12.78 9.95 -8.33
N VAL A 97 12.28 10.91 -7.57
CA VAL A 97 11.26 11.85 -8.04
C VAL A 97 11.90 13.20 -8.31
N SER A 98 11.71 13.77 -9.50
CA SER A 98 12.19 15.12 -9.80
C SER A 98 11.47 16.18 -8.96
N ASP A 99 12.02 17.39 -8.85
CA ASP A 99 11.36 18.46 -8.10
C ASP A 99 10.03 18.87 -8.77
N GLY A 100 8.92 18.69 -8.06
CA GLY A 100 7.57 18.85 -8.64
C GLY A 100 7.12 17.69 -9.54
N GLY A 101 7.88 16.59 -9.56
CA GLY A 101 7.67 15.42 -10.42
C GLY A 101 6.55 14.48 -9.96
N SER A 102 6.62 13.22 -10.42
CA SER A 102 5.62 12.20 -10.08
C SER A 102 6.19 10.87 -9.61
N LEU A 103 5.39 10.20 -8.78
CA LEU A 103 5.58 8.83 -8.34
C LEU A 103 4.50 7.97 -8.99
N SER A 104 4.92 7.04 -9.85
CA SER A 104 4.04 6.11 -10.57
C SER A 104 4.25 4.69 -10.08
N GLY A 105 3.28 3.82 -10.29
CA GLY A 105 3.42 2.43 -9.90
C GLY A 105 2.22 1.55 -10.23
N VAL A 106 2.27 0.33 -9.70
CA VAL A 106 1.21 -0.65 -9.80
C VAL A 106 0.65 -0.94 -8.42
N PHE A 107 -0.67 -0.85 -8.32
CA PHE A 107 -1.42 -1.33 -7.19
C PHE A 107 -2.07 -2.67 -7.57
N HIS A 108 -1.71 -3.72 -6.86
CA HIS A 108 -2.25 -5.05 -7.07
C HIS A 108 -3.46 -5.27 -6.16
N ILE A 109 -4.65 -5.42 -6.76
CA ILE A 109 -5.89 -5.73 -6.05
C ILE A 109 -6.06 -7.24 -6.01
N VAL A 110 -5.86 -7.85 -4.84
CA VAL A 110 -6.03 -9.30 -4.66
C VAL A 110 -7.50 -9.64 -4.39
N THR A 111 -8.23 -8.79 -3.65
CA THR A 111 -9.66 -8.98 -3.41
C THR A 111 -10.48 -7.71 -3.63
N THR A 112 -11.78 -7.87 -3.83
CA THR A 112 -12.70 -6.79 -4.21
C THR A 112 -12.65 -5.58 -3.28
N ASP A 113 -12.34 -5.77 -2.00
CA ASP A 113 -12.28 -4.73 -0.97
C ASP A 113 -10.87 -4.11 -0.76
N GLY A 114 -9.89 -4.50 -1.58
CA GLY A 114 -8.61 -3.81 -1.70
C GLY A 114 -8.60 -2.64 -2.67
N ALA A 115 -9.73 -2.39 -3.34
CA ALA A 115 -9.81 -1.47 -4.47
C ALA A 115 -9.78 0.01 -4.05
N GLY A 116 -9.91 0.89 -5.03
CA GLY A 116 -9.88 2.33 -4.85
C GLY A 116 -11.17 2.95 -4.30
N PRO A 117 -11.19 4.28 -4.14
CA PRO A 117 -10.07 5.19 -4.43
C PRO A 117 -8.95 5.09 -3.39
N ILE A 118 -7.71 5.26 -3.83
CA ILE A 118 -6.51 5.38 -2.98
C ILE A 118 -6.06 6.84 -2.87
N GLN A 119 -5.38 7.15 -1.77
CA GLN A 119 -4.74 8.43 -1.49
C GLN A 119 -3.28 8.20 -1.12
N ALA A 120 -2.44 9.22 -1.33
CA ALA A 120 -1.05 9.20 -0.94
C ALA A 120 -0.67 10.41 -0.07
N VAL A 121 0.14 10.17 0.97
CA VAL A 121 0.69 11.20 1.86
C VAL A 121 2.19 11.01 1.93
N ILE A 122 2.95 12.10 1.77
CA ILE A 122 4.39 12.12 1.94
C ILE A 122 4.79 12.64 3.33
N ASP A 123 5.66 11.90 4.00
CA ASP A 123 6.39 12.31 5.21
C ASP A 123 7.85 12.57 4.82
N THR A 124 8.24 13.84 4.89
CA THR A 124 9.59 14.31 4.52
C THR A 124 10.66 13.94 5.53
N THR A 125 10.29 13.57 6.75
CA THR A 125 11.22 13.18 7.82
C THR A 125 11.65 11.71 7.73
N GLY A 126 10.93 10.91 6.93
CA GLY A 126 11.20 9.49 6.78
C GLY A 126 10.94 8.65 8.04
N THR A 127 10.12 9.12 8.97
CA THR A 127 9.89 8.49 10.28
C THR A 127 8.53 7.77 10.41
N GLY A 128 7.64 7.96 9.44
CA GLY A 128 6.27 7.45 9.45
C GLY A 128 5.28 8.39 10.14
N LYS A 129 5.62 9.68 10.24
CA LYS A 129 4.83 10.75 10.86
C LYS A 129 3.87 11.42 9.87
N PHE A 130 3.03 10.59 9.25
CA PHE A 130 2.08 11.02 8.22
C PHE A 130 1.01 12.00 8.71
N SER A 131 0.78 12.13 10.03
CA SER A 131 -0.09 13.16 10.58
C SER A 131 0.39 14.59 10.30
N ASN A 132 1.70 14.78 10.11
CA ASN A 132 2.31 16.03 9.69
C ASN A 132 2.67 16.03 8.20
N GLY A 133 2.28 14.99 7.48
CA GLY A 133 2.63 14.79 6.08
C GLY A 133 1.80 15.67 5.15
N THR A 134 2.26 15.76 3.91
CA THR A 134 1.56 16.49 2.83
C THR A 134 0.81 15.51 1.94
N LEU A 135 -0.43 15.82 1.58
CA LEU A 135 -1.18 15.03 0.61
C LEU A 135 -0.57 15.19 -0.78
N LEU A 136 -0.38 14.08 -1.47
CA LEU A 136 0.02 14.08 -2.87
C LEU A 136 -1.23 14.15 -3.76
N LYS A 137 -1.13 14.88 -4.88
CA LYS A 137 -2.22 14.96 -5.84
C LYS A 137 -2.31 13.64 -6.60
N THR A 138 -3.46 12.98 -6.56
CA THR A 138 -3.68 11.79 -7.39
C THR A 138 -3.84 12.21 -8.86
N VAL A 139 -2.99 11.65 -9.72
CA VAL A 139 -3.01 11.87 -11.17
C VAL A 139 -3.74 10.71 -11.85
N THR A 140 -3.35 9.47 -11.51
CA THR A 140 -3.99 8.24 -12.01
C THR A 140 -4.54 7.45 -10.82
N GLN A 141 -5.83 7.12 -10.88
CA GLN A 141 -6.57 6.47 -9.81
C GLN A 141 -6.95 5.03 -10.19
N ILE A 142 -6.87 4.12 -9.23
CA ILE A 142 -7.29 2.72 -9.42
C ILE A 142 -8.82 2.60 -9.33
N PRO A 143 -9.44 1.63 -10.01
CA PRO A 143 -10.89 1.47 -9.98
C PRO A 143 -11.41 1.13 -8.59
N GLY A 144 -12.67 1.50 -8.34
CA GLY A 144 -13.40 1.18 -7.12
C GLY A 144 -14.16 2.35 -6.54
N LYS A 145 -15.04 2.05 -5.60
CA LYS A 145 -15.84 3.01 -4.83
C LYS A 145 -15.83 2.60 -3.37
N LYS A 146 -15.41 3.53 -2.48
CA LYS A 146 -15.30 3.28 -1.03
C LYS A 146 -14.46 2.03 -0.70
N GLY A 147 -13.34 1.85 -1.39
CA GLY A 147 -12.45 0.72 -1.18
C GLY A 147 -12.92 -0.59 -1.82
N ASN A 148 -13.96 -0.57 -2.67
CA ASN A 148 -14.56 -1.79 -3.23
C ASN A 148 -14.71 -1.74 -4.76
N ILE A 149 -14.41 -2.83 -5.45
CA ILE A 149 -14.69 -3.05 -6.88
C ILE A 149 -15.71 -4.18 -7.05
N ALA A 150 -16.44 -4.18 -8.18
CA ALA A 150 -17.34 -5.27 -8.51
C ALA A 150 -16.56 -6.59 -8.63
N ALA A 151 -17.10 -7.66 -8.05
CA ALA A 151 -16.56 -9.00 -8.26
C ALA A 151 -16.77 -9.42 -9.73
N PRO A 152 -15.83 -10.15 -10.34
CA PRO A 152 -15.94 -10.57 -11.75
C PRO A 152 -17.12 -11.50 -12.05
N LYS A 153 -17.85 -12.01 -11.03
CA LYS A 153 -19.14 -12.70 -11.20
C LYS A 153 -20.12 -12.33 -10.09
N GLN A 154 -21.40 -12.12 -10.44
CA GLN A 154 -22.45 -11.82 -9.45
C GLN A 154 -22.60 -12.97 -8.44
N ARG A 155 -22.44 -12.66 -7.15
CA ARG A 155 -22.71 -13.61 -6.06
C ARG A 155 -24.21 -13.95 -6.02
N SER A 156 -24.53 -15.24 -5.85
CA SER A 156 -25.91 -15.69 -5.65
C SER A 156 -26.54 -15.03 -4.41
N LEU A 157 -27.87 -14.91 -4.38
CA LEU A 157 -28.60 -14.32 -3.25
C LEU A 157 -28.26 -15.00 -1.92
N LEU A 158 -28.07 -16.32 -1.92
CA LEU A 158 -27.66 -17.07 -0.74
C LEU A 158 -26.28 -16.63 -0.23
N SER A 159 -25.30 -16.50 -1.12
CA SER A 159 -23.98 -15.99 -0.74
C SER A 159 -24.02 -14.52 -0.29
N ARG A 160 -24.95 -13.68 -0.79
CA ARG A 160 -25.16 -12.33 -0.26
C ARG A 160 -25.74 -12.37 1.16
N ALA A 161 -26.74 -13.22 1.40
CA ALA A 161 -27.36 -13.40 2.71
C ALA A 161 -26.35 -13.94 3.75
N LEU A 162 -25.55 -14.94 3.39
CA LEU A 162 -24.53 -15.50 4.27
C LEU A 162 -23.41 -14.51 4.59
N VAL A 163 -23.06 -13.61 3.64
CA VAL A 163 -22.13 -12.50 3.90
C VAL A 163 -22.76 -11.46 4.83
N SER A 164 -24.05 -11.13 4.68
CA SER A 164 -24.71 -10.13 5.53
C SER A 164 -24.83 -10.60 6.98
N VAL A 165 -24.93 -11.91 7.22
CA VAL A 165 -24.94 -12.49 8.57
C VAL A 165 -23.55 -12.95 9.07
N GLY A 166 -22.48 -12.61 8.35
CA GLY A 166 -21.10 -12.88 8.78
C GLY A 166 -20.63 -14.33 8.66
N ILE A 167 -21.42 -15.21 8.03
CA ILE A 167 -21.11 -16.64 7.83
C ILE A 167 -20.14 -16.85 6.66
N MET A 168 -20.09 -15.92 5.71
CA MET A 168 -19.17 -15.97 4.56
C MET A 168 -18.35 -14.68 4.39
N LYS A 169 -17.11 -14.81 3.89
CA LYS A 169 -16.22 -13.66 3.65
C LYS A 169 -16.79 -12.73 2.57
N ARG A 170 -16.74 -11.42 2.85
CA ARG A 170 -17.33 -10.35 2.03
C ARG A 170 -16.56 -10.11 0.72
N ALA A 171 -15.25 -10.36 0.69
CA ALA A 171 -14.39 -10.10 -0.46
C ALA A 171 -14.33 -11.27 -1.46
N ALA A 172 -14.42 -11.00 -2.76
CA ALA A 172 -14.11 -11.97 -3.81
C ALA A 172 -12.68 -11.75 -4.31
N ASN A 173 -12.02 -12.80 -4.78
CA ASN A 173 -10.68 -12.69 -5.36
C ASN A 173 -10.76 -12.01 -6.75
N VAL A 174 -9.85 -11.06 -6.99
CA VAL A 174 -9.73 -10.26 -8.22
C VAL A 174 -8.39 -10.55 -8.89
N ASN A 175 -7.28 -10.38 -8.16
CA ASN A 175 -5.88 -10.54 -8.62
C ASN A 175 -5.57 -9.78 -9.91
N GLU A 176 -5.81 -8.47 -9.90
CA GLU A 176 -5.56 -7.61 -11.05
C GLU A 176 -4.64 -6.45 -10.66
N ASP A 177 -3.81 -6.04 -11.63
CA ASP A 177 -2.88 -4.93 -11.50
C ASP A 177 -3.48 -3.67 -12.13
N PHE A 178 -3.43 -2.57 -11.39
CA PHE A 178 -3.89 -1.28 -11.86
C PHE A 178 -2.80 -0.22 -11.75
N PRO A 179 -2.62 0.62 -12.79
CA PRO A 179 -1.70 1.73 -12.70
C PRO A 179 -2.21 2.77 -11.71
N MET A 180 -1.28 3.40 -11.00
CA MET A 180 -1.53 4.54 -10.14
C MET A 180 -0.41 5.56 -10.28
N GLU A 181 -0.74 6.83 -10.08
CA GLU A 181 0.23 7.92 -10.15
C GLU A 181 -0.15 9.06 -9.20
N PHE A 182 0.86 9.61 -8.54
CA PHE A 182 0.74 10.76 -7.65
C PHE A 182 1.78 11.82 -8.00
N SER A 183 1.36 13.08 -8.07
CA SER A 183 2.26 14.22 -8.23
C SER A 183 2.79 14.67 -6.86
N VAL A 184 4.11 14.85 -6.79
CA VAL A 184 4.82 15.35 -5.62
C VAL A 184 4.96 16.87 -5.73
N PRO A 185 4.62 17.64 -4.69
CA PRO A 185 4.76 19.10 -4.72
C PRO A 185 6.21 19.54 -4.96
N SER A 186 6.39 20.64 -5.71
CA SER A 186 7.69 21.28 -5.86
C SER A 186 8.22 21.82 -4.52
N GLY A 187 9.54 21.87 -4.36
CA GLY A 187 10.21 22.25 -3.12
C GLY A 187 10.14 21.17 -2.03
N THR A 188 9.72 19.95 -2.37
CA THR A 188 9.77 18.83 -1.42
C THR A 188 11.22 18.50 -1.09
N ILE A 189 11.56 18.47 0.20
CA ILE A 189 12.89 18.10 0.67
C ILE A 189 12.77 16.92 1.62
N CYS A 190 13.41 15.82 1.28
CA CYS A 190 13.50 14.64 2.14
C CYS A 190 14.71 14.76 3.07
N THR A 191 14.50 14.58 4.37
CA THR A 191 15.56 14.67 5.39
C THR A 191 15.80 13.35 6.12
N GLY A 192 14.94 12.35 5.88
CA GLY A 192 15.04 11.06 6.55
C GLY A 192 16.31 10.30 6.21
N THR A 193 16.76 9.50 7.18
CA THR A 193 17.79 8.49 6.97
C THR A 193 17.25 7.14 7.39
N VAL A 194 17.15 6.21 6.44
CA VAL A 194 16.57 4.88 6.65
C VAL A 194 17.43 3.84 5.98
N ALA A 195 17.80 2.79 6.72
CA ALA A 195 18.57 1.66 6.19
C ALA A 195 19.85 2.08 5.42
N GLY A 196 20.55 3.11 5.92
CA GLY A 196 21.76 3.67 5.30
C GLY A 196 21.52 4.58 4.10
N GLN A 197 20.28 4.72 3.63
CA GLN A 197 19.90 5.70 2.60
C GLN A 197 19.61 7.05 3.26
N THR A 198 20.17 8.12 2.72
CA THR A 198 19.96 9.51 3.16
C THR A 198 19.00 10.23 2.23
N GLY A 199 18.38 11.31 2.69
CA GLY A 199 17.43 12.07 1.87
C GLY A 199 16.17 11.28 1.54
N VAL A 200 15.69 10.46 2.48
CA VAL A 200 14.54 9.57 2.30
C VAL A 200 13.25 10.24 2.77
N CYS A 201 12.24 10.25 1.90
CA CYS A 201 10.85 10.46 2.28
C CYS A 201 10.13 9.12 2.36
N LEU A 202 9.08 9.05 3.17
CA LEU A 202 8.14 7.94 3.13
C LEU A 202 6.82 8.40 2.51
N VAL A 203 6.27 7.61 1.60
CA VAL A 203 4.95 7.84 1.00
C VAL A 203 4.02 6.73 1.46
N LYS A 204 3.00 7.08 2.22
CA LYS A 204 1.91 6.17 2.58
C LYS A 204 0.84 6.25 1.51
N ILE A 205 0.54 5.11 0.89
CA ILE A 205 -0.51 4.96 -0.12
C ILE A 205 -1.55 4.00 0.45
N ALA A 206 -2.80 4.43 0.56
CA ALA A 206 -3.87 3.55 1.04
C ALA A 206 -5.26 3.95 0.53
N ASN A 207 -6.16 2.97 0.47
CA ASN A 207 -7.59 3.24 0.37
C ASN A 207 -8.18 3.63 1.74
N SER A 208 -9.48 3.90 1.80
CA SER A 208 -10.20 4.27 3.04
C SER A 208 -11.19 3.19 3.49
N ASN A 209 -10.88 1.91 3.27
CA ASN A 209 -11.80 0.82 3.60
C ASN A 209 -11.89 0.57 5.12
N ASN A 210 -13.11 0.44 5.65
CA ASN A 210 -13.36 0.18 7.07
C ASN A 210 -12.98 -1.24 7.53
N ALA A 211 -12.91 -2.21 6.61
CA ALA A 211 -12.38 -3.53 6.91
C ALA A 211 -10.89 -3.45 7.30
N GLY A 212 -10.21 -2.41 6.81
CA GLY A 212 -8.80 -2.14 7.03
C GLY A 212 -8.35 -1.28 5.86
N PRO A 213 -7.72 -0.13 6.06
CA PRO A 213 -7.12 0.57 4.93
C PRO A 213 -5.97 -0.27 4.38
N PHE A 214 -6.03 -0.57 3.09
CA PHE A 214 -5.05 -1.40 2.40
C PHE A 214 -4.16 -0.56 1.50
N GLY A 215 -2.90 -0.96 1.40
CA GLY A 215 -1.93 -0.35 0.50
C GLY A 215 -0.51 -0.64 0.94
N GLY A 216 0.26 0.42 1.24
CA GLY A 216 1.65 0.27 1.68
C GLY A 216 2.35 1.59 1.98
N VAL A 217 3.55 1.49 2.53
CA VAL A 217 4.47 2.63 2.69
C VAL A 217 5.68 2.39 1.82
N VAL A 218 6.05 3.37 1.02
CA VAL A 218 7.18 3.33 0.07
C VAL A 218 8.22 4.34 0.52
N ALA A 219 9.50 4.00 0.41
CA ALA A 219 10.59 4.98 0.54
C ALA A 219 10.96 5.55 -0.83
N ILE A 220 11.11 6.87 -0.93
CA ILE A 220 11.52 7.57 -2.15
C ILE A 220 12.62 8.58 -1.82
N GLN A 221 13.28 9.10 -2.84
CA GLN A 221 14.18 10.25 -2.73
C GLN A 221 13.77 11.31 -3.77
N ILE A 222 13.97 12.58 -3.42
CA ILE A 222 13.92 13.64 -4.41
C ILE A 222 15.26 13.67 -5.13
N ALA A 223 15.19 13.51 -6.45
CA ALA A 223 16.35 13.43 -7.30
C ALA A 223 17.11 14.76 -7.27
N GLY A 224 18.44 14.69 -7.12
CA GLY A 224 19.27 15.88 -7.15
C GLY A 224 19.22 16.59 -8.51
N PRO A 225 19.68 17.86 -8.59
CA PRO A 225 19.59 18.70 -9.80
C PRO A 225 20.17 18.10 -11.10
N GLY A 226 20.98 17.04 -11.03
CA GLY A 226 21.61 16.37 -12.18
C GLY A 226 20.90 15.11 -12.70
N ALA A 227 19.84 14.61 -12.05
CA ALA A 227 19.19 13.36 -12.45
C ALA A 227 18.27 13.51 -13.67
N ALA A 228 17.54 14.63 -13.77
CA ALA A 228 16.69 14.94 -14.91
C ALA A 228 17.52 15.18 -16.20
N ALA A 229 18.70 15.80 -16.07
CA ALA A 229 19.60 16.09 -17.18
C ALA A 229 20.13 14.81 -17.87
N LYS A 230 20.48 13.77 -17.10
CA LYS A 230 20.99 12.49 -17.65
C LYS A 230 19.96 11.73 -18.48
N ARG A 231 18.66 11.94 -18.26
CA ARG A 231 17.59 11.27 -19.01
C ARG A 231 17.29 11.99 -20.33
N ALA A 232 17.36 13.31 -20.35
CA ALA A 232 17.23 14.11 -21.57
C ALA A 232 18.37 13.82 -22.57
N GLU A 233 19.56 13.54 -22.06
CA GLU A 233 20.72 13.17 -22.89
C GLU A 233 20.61 11.74 -23.44
N ARG A 234 20.13 10.78 -22.64
CA ARG A 234 19.91 9.38 -23.06
C ARG A 234 18.77 9.16 -24.05
N PHE A 235 17.80 10.07 -24.13
CA PHE A 235 16.71 10.00 -25.13
C PHE A 235 17.09 10.68 -26.46
N ARG A 236 18.24 11.37 -26.50
CA ARG A 236 18.77 12.05 -27.69
C ARG A 236 19.91 11.29 -28.37
N ALA A 237 20.34 10.16 -27.81
CA ALA A 237 21.34 9.25 -28.36
C ALA A 237 20.66 7.96 -28.84
#